data_AF-A0A944EZ04-F1
#
_entry.id   AF-A0A944EZ04-F1
#
_cell.length_a   1.000
_cell.length_b   1.000
_cell.length_c   1.000
_cell.angle_alpha   90.00
_cell.angle_beta   90.00
_cell.angle_gamma   90.00
#
_symmetry.space_group_name_H-M   'P 1'
#
loop_
_entity.id
_entity.type
_entity.pdbx_description
1 polymer ?
#
loop_
_entity_poly.entity_id
_entity_poly.type
_entity_poly.pdbx_seq_one_letter_code
_entity_poly.pdbx_strand_id
1 'polypeptide(L)'
;MRRTETTRRGALAATGAAAVALLTGGCAEDSAPRGREGSTADAVAAAARAEAGLRKRSARTRQTLLARYDAVIAAHPSVAERLEPLRDAVARQADALRGEGTAGRAGAPPAVAGEHKAALKELAAEEQRGADAHTAALVEAPPELARLLASVAAAGAAHVYLLTEGSDGR
;
A
#
# COMPACT_ATOMS: atom_id res chain seq x y z
N MET A 1 8.49 46.24 24.96
CA MET A 1 8.36 46.41 23.49
C MET A 1 7.63 45.17 22.98
N ARG A 2 6.29 45.21 22.81
CA ARG A 2 5.55 45.16 21.52
C ARG A 2 6.28 44.39 20.41
N ARG A 3 5.70 43.52 19.59
CA ARG A 3 4.40 42.81 19.39
C ARG A 3 4.68 41.93 18.15
N THR A 4 3.97 40.82 17.94
CA THR A 4 3.35 40.49 16.64
C THR A 4 2.56 39.18 16.73
N GLU A 5 1.25 39.36 16.87
CA GLU A 5 0.22 38.37 16.55
C GLU A 5 0.14 38.21 15.03
N THR A 6 -0.05 36.98 14.52
CA THR A 6 -0.57 36.80 13.16
C THR A 6 -1.74 35.82 13.14
N THR A 7 -2.92 36.40 13.27
CA THR A 7 -4.20 35.79 12.89
C THR A 7 -4.25 35.61 11.38
N ARG A 8 -4.51 34.40 10.88
CA ARG A 8 -5.08 34.20 9.54
C ARG A 8 -6.39 33.42 9.62
N ARG A 9 -7.48 34.19 9.62
CA ARG A 9 -8.81 33.75 9.20
C ARG A 9 -8.79 33.64 7.68
N GLY A 10 -8.93 32.43 7.15
CA GLY A 10 -9.25 32.19 5.74
C GLY A 10 -10.75 32.06 5.57
N ALA A 11 -11.42 33.16 5.21
CA ALA A 11 -12.76 33.12 4.66
C ALA A 11 -12.65 32.73 3.18
N LEU A 12 -13.18 31.57 2.81
CA LEU A 12 -13.39 31.21 1.41
C LEU A 12 -14.89 31.26 1.14
N ALA A 13 -15.27 32.29 0.40
CA ALA A 13 -16.50 32.35 -0.35
C ALA A 13 -16.36 31.44 -1.59
N ALA A 14 -17.37 30.63 -1.87
CA ALA A 14 -17.55 29.95 -3.15
C ALA A 14 -18.99 30.15 -3.63
N THR A 15 -19.11 31.13 -4.51
CA THR A 15 -20.02 31.28 -5.65
C THR A 15 -20.89 30.08 -6.05
N GLY A 16 -22.21 30.34 -6.11
CA GLY A 16 -22.98 30.33 -7.36
C GLY A 16 -23.44 28.99 -7.94
N ALA A 17 -24.73 28.67 -7.78
CA ALA A 17 -25.47 27.84 -8.72
C ALA A 17 -26.89 28.37 -8.87
N ALA A 18 -27.15 29.09 -9.97
CA ALA A 18 -28.49 29.37 -10.44
C ALA A 18 -28.91 28.21 -11.37
N ALA A 19 -29.85 27.38 -10.92
CA ALA A 19 -30.53 26.41 -11.77
C ALA A 19 -31.96 26.88 -11.98
N VAL A 20 -32.26 27.36 -13.19
CA VAL A 20 -33.62 27.64 -13.66
C VAL A 20 -34.24 26.28 -14.00
N ALA A 21 -35.21 25.83 -13.20
CA ALA A 21 -36.03 24.66 -13.53
C ALA A 21 -37.37 25.14 -14.09
N LEU A 22 -37.63 24.78 -15.35
CA LEU A 22 -38.87 24.99 -16.07
C LEU A 22 -40.01 24.19 -15.41
N LEU A 23 -41.12 24.86 -15.16
CA LEU A 23 -42.36 24.25 -14.67
C LEU A 23 -43.10 23.55 -15.82
N THR A 24 -43.19 22.22 -15.74
CA THR A 24 -44.30 21.47 -16.33
C THR A 24 -45.02 20.73 -15.23
N GLY A 25 -46.31 21.05 -15.05
CA GLY A 25 -47.16 20.50 -14.01
C GLY A 25 -47.40 19.00 -14.16
N GLY A 26 -47.54 18.36 -12.99
CA GLY A 26 -47.98 16.99 -12.82
C GLY A 26 -48.23 16.73 -11.35
N CYS A 27 -49.48 16.86 -10.91
CA CYS A 27 -49.92 16.48 -9.58
C CYS A 27 -49.98 14.95 -9.48
N ALA A 28 -49.04 14.36 -8.76
CA ALA A 28 -49.25 13.14 -7.99
C ALA A 28 -48.40 13.25 -6.71
N GLU A 29 -49.08 13.05 -5.59
CA GLU A 29 -48.57 13.20 -4.25
C GLU A 29 -47.49 12.14 -3.91
N ASP A 30 -46.39 12.68 -3.39
CA ASP A 30 -45.51 12.16 -2.36
C ASP A 30 -45.24 10.64 -2.32
N SER A 31 -44.18 10.25 -3.03
CA SER A 31 -43.08 9.51 -2.43
C SER A 31 -41.90 9.61 -3.39
N ALA A 32 -41.13 10.69 -3.27
CA ALA A 32 -39.79 10.70 -3.84
C ALA A 32 -39.04 9.51 -3.19
N PRO A 33 -38.43 8.59 -3.96
CA PRO A 33 -37.46 7.70 -3.35
C PRO A 33 -36.37 8.63 -2.79
N ARG A 34 -36.21 8.65 -1.47
CA ARG A 34 -35.02 9.23 -0.85
C ARG A 34 -33.83 8.46 -1.41
N GLY A 35 -33.29 8.96 -2.52
CA GLY A 35 -31.94 8.66 -2.93
C GLY A 35 -31.09 8.98 -1.73
N ARG A 36 -30.60 7.95 -1.06
CA ARG A 36 -29.53 8.10 -0.08
C ARG A 36 -28.29 8.48 -0.89
N GLU A 37 -28.22 9.75 -1.28
CA GLU A 37 -26.96 10.40 -1.57
C GLU A 37 -26.14 10.21 -0.30
N GLY A 38 -25.17 9.29 -0.37
CA GLY A 38 -24.23 9.08 0.73
C GLY A 38 -23.66 10.44 1.10
N SER A 39 -23.73 10.79 2.38
CA SER A 39 -23.20 12.08 2.83
C SER A 39 -21.73 12.17 2.43
N THR A 40 -21.22 13.38 2.21
CA THR A 40 -19.77 13.58 1.99
C THR A 40 -18.94 12.92 3.10
N ALA A 41 -19.48 12.88 4.33
CA ALA A 41 -18.90 12.15 5.45
C ALA A 41 -18.81 10.62 5.22
N ASP A 42 -19.84 10.01 4.61
CA ASP A 42 -19.85 8.58 4.30
C ASP A 42 -18.81 8.24 3.22
N ALA A 43 -18.69 9.09 2.19
CA ALA A 43 -17.70 8.94 1.13
C ALA A 43 -16.26 9.06 1.67
N VAL A 44 -15.98 10.04 2.53
CA VAL A 44 -14.68 10.20 3.20
C VAL A 44 -14.36 8.99 4.07
N ALA A 45 -15.34 8.49 4.82
CA ALA A 45 -15.15 7.31 5.66
C ALA A 45 -14.94 6.03 4.83
N ALA A 46 -15.59 5.90 3.66
CA ALA A 46 -15.35 4.80 2.73
C ALA A 46 -13.93 4.84 2.14
N ALA A 47 -13.47 6.02 1.71
CA ALA A 47 -12.11 6.22 1.20
C ALA A 47 -11.05 5.89 2.26
N ALA A 48 -11.23 6.35 3.50
CA ALA A 48 -10.32 6.03 4.60
C ALA A 48 -10.24 4.51 4.88
N ARG A 49 -11.38 3.79 4.81
CA ARG A 49 -11.41 2.32 4.95
C ARG A 49 -10.74 1.62 3.77
N ALA A 50 -10.91 2.11 2.55
CA ALA A 50 -10.26 1.58 1.36
C ALA A 50 -8.74 1.73 1.46
N GLU A 51 -8.26 2.93 1.85
CA GLU A 51 -6.85 3.21 2.08
C GLU A 51 -6.25 2.34 3.19
N ALA A 52 -6.93 2.21 4.33
CA ALA A 52 -6.52 1.32 5.42
C ALA A 52 -6.47 -0.15 4.98
N GLY A 53 -7.44 -0.58 4.18
CA GLY A 53 -7.45 -1.91 3.57
C GLY A 53 -6.25 -2.13 2.65
N LEU A 54 -5.88 -1.12 1.86
CA LEU A 54 -4.74 -1.20 0.96
C LEU A 54 -3.41 -1.26 1.72
N ARG A 55 -3.24 -0.44 2.76
CA ARG A 55 -2.09 -0.53 3.68
C ARG A 55 -1.97 -1.91 4.30
N LYS A 56 -3.07 -2.44 4.84
CA LYS A 56 -3.10 -3.77 5.47
C LYS A 56 -2.69 -4.88 4.50
N ARG A 57 -3.24 -4.89 3.28
CA ARG A 57 -2.87 -5.88 2.25
C ARG A 57 -1.39 -5.77 1.87
N SER A 58 -0.92 -4.55 1.65
CA SER A 58 0.47 -4.28 1.26
C SER A 58 1.47 -4.69 2.35
N ALA A 59 1.19 -4.35 3.61
CA ALA A 59 2.01 -4.75 4.75
C ALA A 59 2.05 -6.28 4.92
N ARG A 60 0.93 -6.97 4.66
CA ARG A 60 0.87 -8.44 4.69
C ARG A 60 1.74 -9.06 3.59
N THR A 61 1.69 -8.53 2.37
CA THR A 61 2.56 -8.97 1.27
C THR A 61 4.03 -8.89 1.65
N ARG A 62 4.48 -7.74 2.21
CA ARG A 62 5.88 -7.58 2.67
C ARG A 62 6.23 -8.52 3.83
N GLN A 63 5.32 -8.76 4.77
CA GLN A 63 5.56 -9.71 5.88
C GLN A 63 5.71 -11.15 5.40
N THR A 64 4.87 -11.59 4.46
CA THR A 64 4.98 -12.94 3.88
C THR A 64 6.32 -13.11 3.16
N LEU A 65 6.77 -12.08 2.47
CA LEU A 65 8.07 -12.07 1.81
C LEU A 65 9.23 -12.06 2.82
N LEU A 66 9.12 -11.29 3.91
CA LEU A 66 10.09 -11.31 5.01
C LEU A 66 10.28 -12.73 5.58
N ALA A 67 9.18 -13.45 5.82
CA ALA A 67 9.23 -14.84 6.29
C ALA A 67 9.92 -15.79 5.28
N ARG A 68 9.83 -15.50 3.98
CA ARG A 68 10.57 -16.26 2.94
C ARG A 68 12.05 -15.95 2.94
N TYR A 69 12.44 -14.68 3.10
CA TYR A 69 13.84 -14.32 3.31
C TYR A 69 14.43 -15.05 4.53
N ASP A 70 13.72 -15.01 5.67
CA ASP A 70 14.15 -15.69 6.90
C ASP A 70 14.31 -17.20 6.69
N ALA A 71 13.37 -17.84 5.98
CA ALA A 71 13.44 -19.27 5.67
C ALA A 71 14.59 -19.62 4.72
N VAL A 72 14.85 -18.80 3.68
CA VAL A 72 15.95 -19.00 2.73
C VAL A 72 17.30 -18.84 3.44
N ILE A 73 17.45 -17.82 4.28
CA ILE A 73 18.67 -17.60 5.08
C ILE A 73 18.92 -18.80 6.01
N ALA A 74 17.89 -19.31 6.67
CA ALA A 74 18.00 -20.48 7.55
C ALA A 74 18.37 -21.77 6.80
N ALA A 75 17.81 -21.98 5.61
CA ALA A 75 18.09 -23.16 4.78
C ALA A 75 19.46 -23.10 4.08
N HIS A 76 19.92 -21.89 3.73
CA HIS A 76 21.13 -21.66 2.94
C HIS A 76 22.06 -20.63 3.60
N PRO A 77 22.79 -20.98 4.67
CA PRO A 77 23.64 -20.03 5.40
C PRO A 77 24.74 -19.40 4.54
N SER A 78 25.17 -20.07 3.47
CA SER A 78 26.20 -19.56 2.54
C SER A 78 25.79 -18.30 1.77
N VAL A 79 24.50 -17.97 1.71
CA VAL A 79 24.01 -16.73 1.06
C VAL A 79 23.48 -15.70 2.07
N ALA A 80 23.56 -15.98 3.38
CA ALA A 80 22.97 -15.15 4.43
C ALA A 80 23.49 -13.69 4.40
N GLU A 81 24.82 -13.51 4.39
CA GLU A 81 25.46 -12.19 4.40
C GLU A 81 24.97 -11.29 3.25
N ARG A 82 24.72 -11.90 2.07
CA ARG A 82 24.18 -11.18 0.92
C ARG A 82 22.72 -10.81 1.08
N LEU A 83 21.91 -11.68 1.71
CA LEU A 83 20.46 -11.51 1.82
C LEU A 83 20.03 -10.66 3.01
N GLU A 84 20.83 -10.55 4.06
CA GLU A 84 20.52 -9.77 5.28
C GLU A 84 20.15 -8.30 4.99
N PRO A 85 20.89 -7.54 4.16
CA PRO A 85 20.51 -6.16 3.83
C PRO A 85 19.15 -6.05 3.10
N LEU A 86 18.86 -7.00 2.21
CA LEU A 86 17.58 -7.06 1.48
C LEU A 86 16.43 -7.40 2.44
N ARG A 87 16.64 -8.39 3.30
CA ARG A 87 15.71 -8.83 4.35
C ARG A 87 15.35 -7.68 5.28
N ASP A 88 16.34 -6.90 5.71
CA ASP A 88 16.12 -5.75 6.57
C ASP A 88 15.39 -4.59 5.87
N ALA A 89 15.66 -4.39 4.57
CA ALA A 89 14.88 -3.44 3.77
C ALA A 89 13.40 -3.86 3.67
N VAL A 90 13.13 -5.16 3.46
CA VAL A 90 11.77 -5.72 3.44
C VAL A 90 11.06 -5.50 4.78
N ALA A 91 11.77 -5.72 5.90
CA ALA A 91 11.23 -5.49 7.24
C ALA A 91 10.82 -4.02 7.45
N ARG A 92 11.72 -3.07 7.13
CA ARG A 92 11.42 -1.63 7.23
C ARG A 92 10.22 -1.21 6.37
N GLN A 93 10.08 -1.77 5.18
CA GLN A 93 8.95 -1.49 4.29
C GLN A 93 7.64 -2.07 4.84
N ALA A 94 7.69 -3.26 5.44
CA ALA A 94 6.53 -3.84 6.11
C ALA A 94 6.04 -2.96 7.27
N ASP A 95 6.96 -2.39 8.04
CA ASP A 95 6.64 -1.46 9.14
C ASP A 95 6.11 -0.12 8.63
N ALA A 96 6.73 0.46 7.59
CA ALA A 96 6.24 1.69 6.97
C ALA A 96 4.81 1.56 6.43
N LEU A 97 4.46 0.42 5.84
CA LEU A 97 3.12 0.14 5.32
C LEU A 97 2.08 -0.13 6.42
N ARG A 98 2.53 -0.64 7.57
CA ARG A 98 1.68 -0.93 8.74
C ARG A 98 1.26 0.35 9.47
N GLY A 99 2.16 1.33 9.56
CA GLY A 99 2.00 2.47 10.46
C GLY A 99 1.84 2.02 11.92
N GLU A 100 0.98 2.68 12.68
CA GLU A 100 0.69 2.39 14.10
C GLU A 100 -0.08 1.06 14.35
N GLY A 101 -0.37 0.28 13.31
CA GLY A 101 -1.09 -0.99 13.45
C GLY A 101 -0.26 -2.07 14.16
N THR A 102 -0.90 -3.02 14.84
CA THR A 102 -0.19 -4.14 15.45
C THR A 102 0.23 -5.18 14.40
N ALA A 103 1.37 -5.83 14.60
CA ALA A 103 1.82 -6.92 13.75
C ALA A 103 0.92 -8.16 13.95
N GLY A 104 0.43 -8.72 12.84
CA GLY A 104 -0.29 -10.00 12.86
C GLY A 104 0.67 -11.17 13.10
N ARG A 105 0.15 -12.29 13.60
CA ARG A 105 0.94 -13.52 13.80
C ARG A 105 1.47 -14.01 12.45
N ALA A 106 2.76 -14.29 12.38
CA ALA A 106 3.36 -14.99 11.24
C ALA A 106 2.74 -16.39 11.11
N GLY A 107 2.44 -16.80 9.87
CA GLY A 107 1.96 -18.15 9.55
C GLY A 107 3.07 -19.20 9.63
N ALA A 108 2.76 -20.42 9.19
CA ALA A 108 3.76 -21.47 9.08
C ALA A 108 4.94 -21.04 8.18
N PRO A 109 6.17 -21.48 8.49
CA PRO A 109 7.34 -21.15 7.69
C PRO A 109 7.15 -21.67 6.25
N PRO A 110 7.49 -20.86 5.24
CA PRO A 110 7.37 -21.28 3.84
C PRO A 110 8.35 -22.42 3.54
N ALA A 111 7.93 -23.34 2.68
CA ALA A 111 8.84 -24.34 2.11
C ALA A 111 9.89 -23.64 1.23
N VAL A 112 11.12 -24.13 1.27
CA VAL A 112 12.26 -23.58 0.53
C VAL A 112 12.87 -24.70 -0.32
N ALA A 113 13.20 -24.40 -1.58
CA ALA A 113 13.93 -25.32 -2.43
C ALA A 113 15.27 -25.75 -1.80
N GLY A 114 15.61 -27.04 -1.94
CA GLY A 114 16.84 -27.62 -1.38
C GLY A 114 18.13 -27.13 -2.04
N GLU A 115 18.05 -26.58 -3.25
CA GLU A 115 19.18 -25.99 -3.96
C GLU A 115 19.18 -24.48 -3.83
N HIS A 116 20.30 -23.87 -3.41
CA HIS A 116 20.37 -22.44 -3.12
C HIS A 116 20.01 -21.57 -4.35
N LYS A 117 20.42 -21.97 -5.56
CA LYS A 117 20.09 -21.23 -6.80
C LYS A 117 18.59 -21.25 -7.08
N ALA A 118 17.93 -22.38 -6.85
CA ALA A 118 16.49 -22.51 -7.02
C ALA A 118 15.75 -21.65 -5.99
N ALA A 119 16.19 -21.67 -4.73
CA ALA A 119 15.63 -20.84 -3.66
C ALA A 119 15.73 -19.34 -3.97
N LEU A 120 16.85 -18.86 -4.52
CA LEU A 120 17.02 -17.47 -4.93
C LEU A 120 16.08 -17.09 -6.10
N LYS A 121 15.87 -17.99 -7.07
CA LYS A 121 14.94 -17.76 -8.19
C LYS A 121 13.49 -17.69 -7.71
N GLU A 122 13.09 -18.60 -6.82
CA GLU A 122 11.78 -18.57 -6.19
C GLU A 122 11.57 -17.26 -5.40
N LEU A 123 12.58 -16.85 -4.62
CA LEU A 123 12.53 -15.61 -3.87
C LEU A 123 12.41 -14.37 -4.79
N ALA A 124 13.16 -14.34 -5.90
CA ALA A 124 13.05 -13.29 -6.91
C ALA A 124 11.65 -13.23 -7.54
N ALA A 125 11.05 -14.39 -7.85
CA ALA A 125 9.69 -14.44 -8.38
C ALA A 125 8.65 -13.92 -7.37
N GLU A 126 8.81 -14.21 -6.08
CA GLU A 126 7.93 -13.67 -5.03
C GLU A 126 8.10 -12.16 -4.84
N GLU A 127 9.33 -11.65 -4.89
CA GLU A 127 9.61 -10.20 -4.84
C GLU A 127 8.97 -9.48 -6.03
N GLN A 128 9.10 -10.04 -7.25
CA GLN A 128 8.49 -9.52 -8.46
C GLN A 128 6.96 -9.46 -8.34
N ARG A 129 6.31 -10.55 -7.91
CA ARG A 129 4.85 -10.56 -7.70
C ARG A 129 4.40 -9.52 -6.68
N GLY A 130 5.18 -9.29 -5.63
CA GLY A 130 4.93 -8.23 -4.65
C GLY A 130 5.03 -6.83 -5.26
N ALA A 131 6.09 -6.57 -6.02
CA ALA A 131 6.30 -5.29 -6.71
C ALA A 131 5.18 -5.00 -7.74
N ASP A 132 4.76 -6.00 -8.49
CA ASP A 132 3.65 -5.90 -9.45
C ASP A 132 2.32 -5.62 -8.75
N ALA A 133 2.05 -6.30 -7.62
CA ALA A 133 0.86 -6.05 -6.82
C ALA A 133 0.84 -4.62 -6.24
N HIS A 134 1.98 -4.09 -5.81
CA HIS A 134 2.09 -2.70 -5.35
C HIS A 134 1.91 -1.70 -6.48
N THR A 135 2.42 -2.00 -7.68
CA THR A 135 2.24 -1.18 -8.89
C THR A 135 0.78 -1.13 -9.31
N ALA A 136 0.09 -2.28 -9.32
CA ALA A 136 -1.34 -2.35 -9.62
C ALA A 136 -2.18 -1.57 -8.61
N ALA A 137 -1.78 -1.57 -7.33
CA ALA A 137 -2.46 -0.84 -6.27
C ALA A 137 -2.37 0.68 -6.38
N LEU A 138 -1.45 1.23 -7.17
CA LEU A 138 -1.28 2.68 -7.33
C LEU A 138 -2.55 3.36 -7.87
N VAL A 139 -3.35 2.66 -8.67
CA VAL A 139 -4.57 3.19 -9.30
C VAL A 139 -5.63 3.57 -8.25
N GLU A 140 -5.70 2.81 -7.16
CA GLU A 140 -6.72 2.98 -6.11
C GLU A 140 -6.19 3.76 -4.89
N ALA A 141 -4.88 4.06 -4.88
CA ALA A 141 -4.21 4.64 -3.73
C ALA A 141 -4.36 6.17 -3.70
N PRO A 142 -4.62 6.78 -2.54
CA PRO A 142 -4.48 8.23 -2.39
C PRO A 142 -3.01 8.65 -2.57
N PRO A 143 -2.74 9.92 -2.90
CA PRO A 143 -1.43 10.36 -3.40
C PRO A 143 -0.25 9.99 -2.50
N GLU A 144 -0.41 10.10 -1.18
CA GLU A 144 0.68 9.80 -0.24
C GLU A 144 0.98 8.30 -0.17
N LEU A 145 -0.05 7.46 -0.13
CA LEU A 145 0.12 6.02 -0.16
C LEU A 145 0.65 5.54 -1.51
N ALA A 146 0.24 6.17 -2.61
CA ALA A 146 0.74 5.87 -3.94
C ALA A 146 2.27 6.09 -4.04
N ARG A 147 2.79 7.19 -3.49
CA ARG A 147 4.25 7.44 -3.46
C ARG A 147 5.00 6.38 -2.67
N LEU A 148 4.48 5.98 -1.50
CA LEU A 148 5.07 4.91 -0.70
C LEU A 148 5.07 3.58 -1.46
N LEU A 149 3.94 3.20 -2.05
CA LEU A 149 3.82 1.95 -2.82
C LEU A 149 4.74 1.94 -4.04
N ALA A 150 4.87 3.07 -4.75
CA ALA A 150 5.78 3.20 -5.88
C ALA A 150 7.25 3.04 -5.45
N SER A 151 7.65 3.65 -4.33
CA SER A 151 8.99 3.48 -3.75
C SER A 151 9.27 2.01 -3.36
N VAL A 152 8.29 1.34 -2.73
CA VAL A 152 8.40 -0.08 -2.38
C VAL A 152 8.49 -0.97 -3.63
N ALA A 153 7.68 -0.71 -4.65
CA ALA A 153 7.71 -1.45 -5.92
C ALA A 153 9.06 -1.27 -6.64
N ALA A 154 9.59 -0.05 -6.69
CA ALA A 154 10.89 0.24 -7.30
C ALA A 154 12.04 -0.46 -6.55
N ALA A 155 12.04 -0.45 -5.21
CA ALA A 155 12.99 -1.20 -4.41
C ALA A 155 12.87 -2.72 -4.65
N GLY A 156 11.65 -3.24 -4.74
CA GLY A 156 11.40 -4.64 -5.08
C GLY A 156 11.98 -5.02 -6.44
N ALA A 157 11.83 -4.18 -7.46
CA ALA A 157 12.44 -4.42 -8.78
C ALA A 157 13.99 -4.45 -8.70
N ALA A 158 14.60 -3.59 -7.88
CA ALA A 158 16.05 -3.63 -7.64
C ALA A 158 16.47 -4.93 -6.91
N HIS A 159 15.68 -5.40 -5.95
CA HIS A 159 15.92 -6.66 -5.25
C HIS A 159 15.84 -7.85 -6.21
N VAL A 160 14.83 -7.89 -7.10
CA VAL A 160 14.69 -8.93 -8.14
C VAL A 160 15.95 -9.02 -9.00
N TYR A 161 16.50 -7.88 -9.42
CA TYR A 161 17.75 -7.83 -10.17
C TYR A 161 18.92 -8.46 -9.37
N LEU A 162 19.11 -8.04 -8.12
CA LEU A 162 20.19 -8.56 -7.25
C LEU A 162 20.06 -10.06 -6.96
N LEU A 163 18.83 -10.55 -6.75
CA LEU A 163 18.56 -11.96 -6.52
C LEU A 163 18.82 -12.81 -7.78
N THR A 164 18.50 -12.27 -8.96
CA THR A 164 18.73 -12.93 -10.24
C THR A 164 20.23 -13.09 -10.50
N GLU A 165 21.03 -12.03 -10.32
CA GLU A 165 22.49 -12.07 -10.42
C GLU A 165 23.09 -13.10 -9.45
N GLY A 166 22.63 -13.09 -8.19
CA GLY A 166 23.06 -14.05 -7.18
C GLY A 166 22.69 -15.51 -7.49
N SER A 167 21.62 -15.74 -8.25
CA SER A 167 21.19 -17.09 -8.67
C SER A 167 21.99 -17.61 -9.87
N ASP A 168 22.45 -16.71 -10.74
CA ASP A 168 23.29 -17.04 -11.89
C ASP A 168 24.75 -17.28 -11.48
N GLY A 169 25.14 -16.81 -10.28
CA GLY A 169 26.49 -16.96 -9.73
C GLY A 169 27.46 -15.88 -10.19
N ARG A 170 26.95 -14.70 -10.55
CA ARG A 170 27.73 -13.50 -10.82
C ARG A 170 28.00 -12.70 -9.54
#